data_AF-A0A0N4XTZ4-F1
#
_entry.id   AF-A0A0N4XTZ4-F1
#
_cell.length_a   1.000
_cell.length_b   1.000
_cell.length_c   1.000
_cell.angle_alpha   90.00
_cell.angle_beta   90.00
_cell.angle_gamma   90.00
#
_symmetry.space_group_name_H-M   'P 1'
#
loop_
_entity.id
_entity.type
_entity.pdbx_description
1 polymer ?
#
loop_
_entity_poly.entity_id
_entity_poly.type
_entity_poly.pdbx_seq_one_letter_code
_entity_poly.pdbx_strand_id
1 'polypeptide(L)'
;MWTVILGSSSLLLPLVLATTEWWGDLRAHLNPSRTPAFYDVTYDETECPQGLRSDAIPEYVYFGTMMATMSVDEHDECLQKCAEKPRCKAVNYFHPFAYQKKAFCELLSETQRDNPRLMRPFRLATYFENIQCKEIDDTDDLVDVIKKPSTPRQKKLEMSNFVKKLSNKVNQFNSGFRAAR
;
A
#
# COMPACT_ATOMS: atom_id res chain seq x y z
N MET A 1 -3.99 -72.67 -12.35
CA MET A 1 -4.56 -71.73 -11.36
C MET A 1 -3.57 -70.58 -11.21
N TRP A 2 -3.93 -69.37 -11.59
CA TRP A 2 -3.09 -68.17 -11.40
C TRP A 2 -3.78 -67.27 -10.37
N THR A 3 -3.13 -67.04 -9.25
CA THR A 3 -3.61 -66.14 -8.19
C THR A 3 -3.20 -64.71 -8.52
N VAL A 4 -4.18 -63.84 -8.72
CA VAL A 4 -3.99 -62.40 -8.91
C VAL A 4 -3.82 -61.76 -7.53
N ILE A 5 -2.63 -61.22 -7.24
CA ILE A 5 -2.38 -60.45 -6.03
C ILE A 5 -2.82 -59.00 -6.31
N LEU A 6 -3.94 -58.58 -5.71
CA LEU A 6 -4.33 -57.18 -5.67
C LEU A 6 -3.37 -56.42 -4.75
N GLY A 7 -2.45 -55.65 -5.34
CA GLY A 7 -1.65 -54.67 -4.62
C GLY A 7 -2.49 -53.45 -4.26
N SER A 8 -2.79 -53.28 -2.97
CA SER A 8 -3.36 -52.07 -2.41
C SER A 8 -2.38 -50.91 -2.55
N SER A 9 -2.63 -50.04 -3.52
CA SER A 9 -1.86 -48.81 -3.73
C SER A 9 -2.31 -47.75 -2.72
N SER A 10 -1.57 -47.63 -1.62
CA SER A 10 -1.75 -46.55 -0.65
C SER A 10 -1.28 -45.23 -1.27
N LEU A 11 -2.23 -44.40 -1.68
CA LEU A 11 -1.99 -43.01 -2.08
C LEU A 11 -1.55 -42.20 -0.85
N LEU A 12 -0.25 -41.99 -0.71
CA LEU A 12 0.32 -41.02 0.23
C LEU A 12 0.08 -39.61 -0.33
N LEU A 13 -0.87 -38.88 0.26
CA LEU A 13 -1.04 -37.45 0.02
C LEU A 13 0.14 -36.69 0.65
N PRO A 14 0.88 -35.87 -0.12
CA PRO A 14 1.93 -35.04 0.47
C PRO A 14 1.28 -33.95 1.32
N LEU A 15 1.59 -33.93 2.61
CA LEU A 15 1.35 -32.79 3.49
C LEU A 15 2.24 -31.64 3.00
N VAL A 16 1.67 -30.72 2.24
CA VAL A 16 2.34 -29.47 1.87
C VAL A 16 2.37 -28.59 3.11
N LEU A 17 3.48 -28.66 3.86
CA LEU A 17 3.83 -27.66 4.86
C LEU A 17 4.35 -26.42 4.13
N ALA A 18 3.51 -25.40 4.02
CA ALA A 18 3.93 -24.09 3.55
C ALA A 18 4.74 -23.42 4.67
N THR A 19 6.05 -23.30 4.49
CA THR A 19 6.88 -22.41 5.29
C THR A 19 6.84 -21.04 4.64
N THR A 20 6.30 -20.05 5.34
CA THR A 20 6.44 -18.65 4.93
C THR A 20 7.84 -18.19 5.32
N GLU A 21 8.83 -18.48 4.48
CA GLU A 21 10.16 -17.89 4.62
C GLU A 21 10.09 -16.41 4.22
N TRP A 22 10.02 -15.56 5.24
CA TRP A 22 10.20 -14.13 5.10
C TRP A 22 11.69 -13.87 4.80
N TRP A 23 11.97 -13.42 3.58
CA TRP A 23 13.29 -12.96 3.18
C TRP A 23 13.56 -11.58 3.79
N GLY A 24 13.89 -11.59 5.09
CA GLY A 24 14.33 -10.44 5.88
C GLY A 24 15.34 -10.91 6.92
N ASP A 25 16.35 -10.08 7.22
CA ASP A 25 17.46 -10.35 8.14
C ASP A 25 17.10 -11.31 9.30
N LEU A 26 17.86 -12.40 9.46
CA LEU A 26 17.71 -13.39 10.55
C LEU A 26 17.79 -12.77 11.95
N ARG A 27 18.17 -11.49 12.10
CA ARG A 27 18.09 -10.76 13.37
C ARG A 27 16.78 -10.01 13.64
N ALA A 28 15.86 -9.90 12.68
CA ALA A 28 14.55 -9.28 12.88
C ALA A 28 13.71 -10.00 13.96
N HIS A 29 13.97 -11.29 14.22
CA HIS A 29 13.29 -12.05 15.27
C HIS A 29 13.78 -11.73 16.70
N LEU A 30 14.94 -11.08 16.86
CA LEU A 30 15.58 -10.93 18.17
C LEU A 30 15.07 -9.72 18.97
N ASN A 31 14.24 -8.88 18.36
CA ASN A 31 13.53 -7.82 19.07
C ASN A 31 12.24 -7.46 18.32
N PRO A 32 11.25 -8.37 18.26
CA PRO A 32 9.98 -8.06 17.62
C PRO A 32 9.36 -6.85 18.32
N SER A 33 8.80 -5.93 17.55
CA SER A 33 8.02 -4.84 18.12
C SER A 33 6.92 -5.43 19.00
N ARG A 34 6.70 -4.87 20.19
CA ARG A 34 5.65 -5.34 21.11
C ARG A 34 4.25 -5.20 20.47
N THR A 35 4.16 -4.29 19.52
CA THR A 35 2.99 -3.92 18.73
C THR A 35 3.37 -4.03 17.25
N PRO A 36 2.60 -4.72 16.41
CA PRO A 36 2.87 -4.75 14.97
C PRO A 36 2.69 -3.35 14.37
N ALA A 37 3.39 -3.07 13.27
CA ALA A 37 3.15 -1.87 12.49
C ALA A 37 1.67 -1.85 12.02
N PHE A 38 1.04 -0.68 12.06
CA PHE A 38 -0.31 -0.49 11.53
C PHE A 38 -0.30 0.59 10.45
N TYR A 39 -1.27 0.52 9.54
CA TYR A 39 -1.43 1.54 8.52
C TYR A 39 -2.13 2.75 9.11
N ASP A 40 -1.47 3.89 9.02
CA ASP A 40 -2.05 5.17 9.35
C ASP A 40 -2.41 5.91 8.06
N VAL A 41 -3.66 6.34 7.97
CA VAL A 41 -4.20 7.03 6.79
C VAL A 41 -4.81 8.33 7.27
N THR A 42 -4.15 9.43 6.92
CA THR A 42 -4.59 10.77 7.27
C THR A 42 -5.13 11.45 6.01
N TYR A 43 -6.29 12.09 6.12
CA TYR A 43 -6.94 12.77 5.00
C TYR A 43 -6.68 14.26 5.15
N ASP A 44 -5.87 14.83 4.26
CA ASP A 44 -5.67 16.27 4.17
C ASP A 44 -6.09 16.75 2.78
N GLU A 45 -6.94 17.77 2.73
CA GLU A 45 -7.48 18.36 1.50
C GLU A 45 -6.44 19.20 0.72
N THR A 46 -5.26 19.48 1.30
CA THR A 46 -4.34 20.47 0.75
C THR A 46 -3.35 19.94 -0.30
N GLU A 47 -2.61 18.86 -0.01
CA GLU A 47 -1.54 18.35 -0.89
C GLU A 47 -1.75 16.91 -1.38
N CYS A 48 -2.50 16.09 -0.64
CA CYS A 48 -2.70 14.67 -0.97
C CYS A 48 -4.20 14.30 -0.99
N PRO A 49 -4.89 14.54 -2.11
CA PRO A 49 -6.37 14.51 -2.19
C PRO A 49 -6.99 13.13 -1.93
N GLN A 50 -6.20 12.06 -2.02
CA GLN A 50 -6.62 10.67 -1.77
C GLN A 50 -6.20 10.15 -0.38
N GLY A 51 -5.57 11.00 0.43
CA GLY A 51 -5.02 10.65 1.74
C GLY A 51 -3.54 10.34 1.71
N LEU A 52 -2.86 10.67 2.80
CA LEU A 52 -1.48 10.34 3.09
C LEU A 52 -1.43 9.02 3.85
N ARG A 53 -0.71 8.05 3.29
CA ARG A 53 -0.54 6.73 3.89
C ARG A 53 0.84 6.60 4.51
N SER A 54 0.90 6.00 5.69
CA SER A 54 2.16 5.62 6.33
C SER A 54 2.03 4.35 7.16
N ASP A 55 3.15 3.70 7.45
CA ASP A 55 3.23 2.56 8.34
C ASP A 55 3.76 3.04 9.70
N ALA A 56 2.95 2.93 10.75
CA ALA A 56 3.25 3.42 12.08
C ALA A 56 3.67 2.28 13.03
N ILE A 57 4.80 2.46 13.71
CA ILE A 57 5.31 1.58 14.76
C ILE A 57 5.31 2.36 16.08
N PRO A 58 4.30 2.14 16.95
CA PRO A 58 4.20 2.87 18.21
C PRO A 58 5.24 2.37 19.22
N GLU A 59 5.60 3.27 20.14
CA GLU A 59 6.62 3.05 21.19
C GLU A 59 8.02 2.72 20.66
N TYR A 60 8.38 3.21 19.49
CA TYR A 60 9.70 3.01 18.88
C TYR A 60 10.25 4.29 18.24
N VAL A 61 11.58 4.39 18.22
CA VAL A 61 12.36 5.47 17.59
C VAL A 61 13.51 4.86 16.82
N TYR A 62 13.81 5.44 15.66
CA TYR A 62 14.98 5.09 14.85
C TYR A 62 16.11 6.12 15.05
N PHE A 63 17.25 5.67 15.58
CA PHE A 63 18.42 6.52 15.84
C PHE A 63 19.41 6.53 14.66
N GLY A 64 18.97 7.02 13.49
CA GLY A 64 19.81 7.12 12.29
C GLY A 64 20.05 8.54 11.79
N THR A 65 20.39 8.67 10.50
CA THR A 65 20.77 9.97 9.93
C THR A 65 19.56 10.89 9.75
N MET A 66 19.46 11.86 10.66
CA MET A 66 18.44 12.91 10.68
C MET A 66 18.70 13.98 9.62
N MET A 67 17.65 14.36 8.92
CA MET A 67 17.67 15.41 7.90
C MET A 67 17.23 16.76 8.44
N ALA A 68 16.15 16.76 9.23
CA ALA A 68 15.52 17.96 9.73
C ALA A 68 14.71 17.63 10.96
N THR A 69 14.43 18.67 11.76
CA THR A 69 13.57 18.58 12.92
C THR A 69 12.61 19.73 12.98
N MET A 70 11.43 19.49 13.56
CA MET A 70 10.42 20.52 13.72
C MET A 70 9.49 20.25 14.89
N SER A 71 8.95 21.32 15.44
CA SER A 71 7.89 21.27 16.46
C SER A 71 6.55 21.37 15.76
N VAL A 72 5.65 20.44 16.04
CA VAL A 72 4.32 20.33 15.41
C VAL A 72 3.25 20.21 16.48
N ASP A 73 2.01 20.50 16.11
CA ASP A 73 0.87 20.23 16.98
C ASP A 73 0.37 18.79 16.78
N GLU A 74 0.37 18.30 15.54
CA GLU A 74 -0.05 16.94 15.18
C GLU A 74 0.99 16.21 14.30
N HIS A 75 0.96 14.87 14.35
CA HIS A 75 1.88 14.03 13.58
C HIS A 75 1.73 14.15 12.05
N ASP A 76 0.53 14.46 11.56
CA ASP A 76 0.20 14.63 10.15
C ASP A 76 1.11 15.68 9.48
N GLU A 77 1.38 16.78 10.18
CA GLU A 77 2.28 17.84 9.71
C GLU A 77 3.69 17.30 9.40
N CYS A 78 4.18 16.35 10.19
CA CYS A 78 5.48 15.73 9.97
C CYS A 78 5.47 14.81 8.76
N LEU A 79 4.39 14.05 8.60
CA LEU A 79 4.23 13.14 7.46
C LEU A 79 4.14 13.94 6.15
N GLN A 80 3.37 15.03 6.14
CA GLN A 80 3.27 15.94 4.99
C GLN A 80 4.63 16.53 4.62
N LYS A 81 5.34 17.08 5.62
CA LYS A 81 6.68 17.66 5.42
C LYS A 81 7.72 16.62 4.97
N CYS A 82 7.52 15.35 5.31
CA CYS A 82 8.31 14.25 4.78
C CYS A 82 7.96 13.97 3.32
N ALA A 83 6.68 13.89 2.98
CA ALA A 83 6.19 13.64 1.62
C ALA A 83 6.65 14.72 0.62
N GLU A 84 6.73 15.98 1.04
CA GLU A 84 7.30 17.10 0.24
C GLU A 84 8.79 16.90 -0.10
N LYS A 85 9.52 16.06 0.64
CA LYS A 85 10.98 15.91 0.53
C LYS A 85 11.33 14.54 -0.06
N PRO A 86 11.86 14.46 -1.29
CA PRO A 86 12.14 13.18 -1.95
C PRO A 86 13.23 12.33 -1.26
N ARG A 87 13.98 12.93 -0.33
CA ARG A 87 15.02 12.23 0.45
C ARG A 87 14.54 11.77 1.82
N CYS A 88 13.36 12.20 2.27
CA CYS A 88 12.78 11.74 3.52
C CYS A 88 12.17 10.36 3.31
N LYS A 89 12.57 9.40 4.15
CA LYS A 89 12.09 8.02 4.07
C LYS A 89 11.28 7.59 5.27
N ALA A 90 11.53 8.21 6.43
CA ALA A 90 10.89 7.88 7.68
C ALA A 90 10.82 9.10 8.61
N VAL A 91 10.00 9.01 9.65
CA VAL A 91 9.80 10.07 10.65
C VAL A 91 9.79 9.47 12.05
N ASN A 92 10.54 10.07 12.98
CA ASN A 92 10.29 9.87 14.41
C ASN A 92 9.36 10.97 14.89
N TYR A 93 8.22 10.62 15.48
CA TYR A 93 7.32 11.56 16.14
C TYR A 93 7.37 11.36 17.65
N PHE A 94 7.69 12.41 18.39
CA PHE A 94 7.75 12.44 19.84
C PHE A 94 6.50 13.15 20.37
N HIS A 95 5.71 12.43 21.14
CA HIS A 95 4.51 12.95 21.77
C HIS A 95 4.86 14.06 22.76
N PRO A 96 3.97 15.06 22.93
CA PRO A 96 4.20 16.15 23.87
C PRO A 96 4.37 15.60 25.30
N PHE A 97 5.41 16.09 25.98
CA PHE A 97 5.66 15.77 27.38
C PHE A 97 4.86 16.70 28.30
N ALA A 98 4.74 16.36 29.59
CA ALA A 98 3.95 17.14 30.56
C ALA A 98 4.32 18.65 30.62
N TYR A 99 5.55 19.01 30.26
CA TYR A 99 6.04 20.39 30.24
C TYR A 99 6.21 20.98 28.83
N GLN A 100 6.07 20.18 27.78
CA GLN A 100 6.18 20.60 26.38
C GLN A 100 4.82 20.49 25.72
N LYS A 101 4.21 21.64 25.41
CA LYS A 101 2.85 21.70 24.84
C LYS A 101 2.78 21.16 23.40
N LYS A 102 3.87 21.27 22.64
CA LYS A 102 3.96 20.82 21.25
C LYS A 102 4.68 19.49 21.17
N ALA A 103 4.29 18.68 20.19
CA ALA A 103 5.03 17.52 19.78
C ALA A 103 6.29 17.95 19.00
N PHE A 104 7.18 17.00 18.78
CA PHE A 104 8.39 17.21 18.01
C PHE A 104 8.62 16.04 17.07
N CYS A 105 9.11 16.31 15.87
CA CYS A 105 9.47 15.25 14.95
C CYS A 105 10.81 15.43 14.27
N GLU A 106 11.38 14.30 13.90
CA GLU A 106 12.65 14.16 13.21
C GLU A 106 12.39 13.48 11.86
N LEU A 107 12.74 14.15 10.78
CA LEU A 107 12.71 13.59 9.43
C LEU A 107 14.00 12.82 9.18
N LEU A 108 13.90 11.60 8.68
CA LEU A 108 15.01 10.66 8.52
C LEU A 108 15.25 10.35 7.05
N SER A 109 16.53 10.20 6.69
CA SER A 109 16.96 9.77 5.34
C SER A 109 17.14 8.25 5.20
N GLU A 110 16.95 7.53 6.30
CA GLU A 110 17.18 6.10 6.49
C GLU A 110 15.96 5.50 7.19
N THR A 111 15.81 4.19 7.03
CA THR A 111 14.70 3.39 7.56
C THR A 111 15.22 2.27 8.46
N GLN A 112 14.33 1.62 9.21
CA GLN A 112 14.68 0.41 9.96
C GLN A 112 15.24 -0.72 9.07
N ARG A 113 14.94 -0.73 7.77
CA ARG A 113 15.47 -1.74 6.82
C ARG A 113 16.95 -1.51 6.50
N ASP A 114 17.39 -0.25 6.53
CA ASP A 114 18.79 0.09 6.29
C ASP A 114 19.68 -0.40 7.44
N ASN A 115 19.20 -0.26 8.69
CA ASN A 115 19.90 -0.79 9.86
C ASN A 115 18.94 -1.05 11.05
N PRO A 116 18.43 -2.28 11.21
CA PRO A 116 17.42 -2.58 12.24
C PRO A 116 17.95 -2.44 13.67
N ARG A 117 19.28 -2.40 13.88
CA ARG A 117 19.89 -2.25 15.22
C ARG A 117 19.71 -0.86 15.82
N LEU A 118 19.35 0.12 15.00
CA LEU A 118 19.11 1.50 15.41
C LEU A 118 17.68 1.74 15.87
N MET A 119 16.77 0.79 15.66
CA MET A 119 15.43 0.81 16.24
C MET A 119 15.50 0.53 17.74
N ARG A 120 14.90 1.40 18.55
CA ARG A 120 14.88 1.28 20.01
C ARG A 120 13.48 1.58 20.56
N PRO A 121 13.03 0.84 21.58
CA PRO A 121 11.78 1.17 22.26
C PRO A 121 11.85 2.54 22.93
N PHE A 122 10.80 3.34 22.76
CA PHE A 122 10.64 4.65 23.38
C PHE A 122 9.16 4.97 23.56
N ARG A 123 8.67 4.95 24.82
CA ARG A 123 7.23 4.97 25.13
C ARG A 123 6.45 6.18 24.59
N LEU A 124 7.08 7.33 24.48
CA LEU A 124 6.42 8.57 24.06
C LEU A 124 6.77 8.93 22.62
N ALA A 125 6.96 7.93 21.77
CA ALA A 125 7.25 8.15 20.36
C ALA A 125 6.59 7.12 19.46
N THR A 126 6.37 7.52 18.21
CA THR A 126 5.91 6.68 17.11
C THR A 126 6.87 6.87 15.95
N TYR A 127 7.34 5.76 15.39
CA TYR A 127 8.14 5.75 14.18
C TYR A 127 7.22 5.51 12.98
N PHE A 128 7.35 6.32 11.94
CA PHE A 128 6.58 6.21 10.71
C PHE A 128 7.50 5.92 9.52
N GLU A 129 7.09 5.04 8.62
CA GLU A 129 7.77 4.73 7.37
C GLU A 129 6.78 4.55 6.20
N ASN A 130 7.30 4.29 5.00
CA ASN A 130 6.50 4.12 3.78
C ASN A 130 5.50 5.26 3.54
N ILE A 131 5.93 6.49 3.84
CA ILE A 131 5.11 7.70 3.77
C ILE A 131 4.92 8.07 2.31
N GLN A 132 3.70 7.92 1.81
CA GLN A 132 3.37 8.16 0.41
C GLN A 132 1.94 8.68 0.32
N CYS A 133 1.71 9.60 -0.60
CA CYS A 133 0.35 9.99 -0.94
C CYS A 133 -0.28 8.91 -1.80
N LYS A 134 -1.54 8.56 -1.49
CA LYS A 134 -2.26 7.57 -2.28
C LYS A 134 -2.35 8.09 -3.72
N GLU A 135 -1.76 7.34 -4.65
CA GLU A 135 -1.93 7.64 -6.07
C GLU A 135 -3.40 7.44 -6.45
N ILE A 136 -3.91 8.26 -7.37
CA ILE A 136 -5.26 8.10 -7.90
C ILE A 136 -5.21 6.83 -8.77
N ASP A 137 -5.52 5.69 -8.16
CA ASP A 137 -5.83 4.49 -8.91
C ASP A 137 -7.17 4.76 -9.63
N ASP A 138 -7.10 5.05 -10.95
CA ASP A 138 -8.25 5.09 -11.87
C ASP A 138 -9.03 3.74 -11.92
N THR A 139 -8.67 2.77 -11.08
CA THR A 139 -9.21 1.42 -11.03
C THR A 139 -10.12 1.13 -9.83
N ASP A 140 -10.20 2.01 -8.83
CA ASP A 140 -11.01 1.77 -7.62
C ASP A 140 -12.54 1.95 -7.85
N ASP A 141 -12.97 2.58 -8.95
CA ASP A 141 -14.39 2.70 -9.32
C ASP A 141 -14.99 1.43 -9.96
N LEU A 142 -14.19 0.38 -10.18
CA LEU A 142 -14.65 -0.87 -10.82
C LEU A 142 -14.91 -2.03 -9.83
N VAL A 143 -14.58 -1.87 -8.54
CA VAL A 143 -14.65 -2.99 -7.58
C VAL A 143 -16.00 -3.09 -6.86
N ASP A 144 -16.87 -2.07 -6.91
CA ASP A 144 -18.14 -2.10 -6.17
C ASP A 144 -19.40 -2.50 -6.98
N VAL A 145 -19.25 -2.94 -8.24
CA VAL A 145 -20.40 -3.43 -9.05
C VAL A 145 -20.63 -4.95 -8.91
N ILE A 146 -19.74 -5.71 -8.24
CA ILE A 146 -19.88 -7.17 -8.10
C ILE A 146 -20.75 -7.55 -6.88
N LYS A 147 -21.84 -6.83 -6.59
CA LYS A 147 -22.93 -7.33 -5.73
C LYS A 147 -24.31 -6.86 -6.17
N LYS A 148 -24.67 -7.04 -7.44
CA LYS A 148 -26.08 -7.22 -7.83
C LYS A 148 -26.20 -7.92 -9.19
N PRO A 149 -26.97 -9.02 -9.32
CA PRO A 149 -27.16 -9.66 -10.61
C PRO A 149 -28.07 -8.78 -11.47
N SER A 150 -27.49 -8.03 -12.41
CA SER A 150 -28.25 -7.30 -13.43
C SER A 150 -28.60 -8.24 -14.59
N THR A 151 -29.85 -8.13 -15.03
CA THR A 151 -30.52 -9.03 -15.97
C THR A 151 -29.94 -8.93 -17.40
N PRO A 152 -30.04 -10.00 -18.22
CA PRO A 152 -29.38 -10.13 -19.53
C PRO A 152 -29.85 -9.15 -20.62
N ARG A 153 -30.72 -8.18 -20.30
CA ARG A 153 -31.29 -7.21 -21.26
C ARG A 153 -30.42 -5.98 -21.48
N GLN A 154 -29.58 -5.57 -20.51
CA GLN A 154 -28.75 -4.36 -20.62
C GLN A 154 -27.52 -4.56 -21.52
N LYS A 155 -26.84 -5.73 -21.46
CA LYS A 155 -25.67 -6.03 -22.28
C LYS A 155 -25.95 -5.97 -23.79
N LYS A 156 -27.17 -6.29 -24.22
CA LYS A 156 -27.56 -6.26 -25.65
C LYS A 156 -27.72 -4.82 -26.17
N LEU A 157 -28.13 -3.88 -25.32
CA LEU A 157 -28.29 -2.48 -25.70
C LEU A 157 -26.93 -1.79 -25.85
N GLU A 158 -26.00 -2.02 -24.91
CA GLU A 158 -24.67 -1.42 -24.94
C GLU A 158 -23.83 -1.93 -26.12
N MET A 159 -23.87 -3.24 -26.39
CA MET A 159 -23.21 -3.82 -27.57
C MET A 159 -23.76 -3.22 -28.87
N SER A 160 -25.08 -2.99 -28.95
CA SER A 160 -25.71 -2.40 -30.14
C SER A 160 -25.30 -0.95 -30.37
N ASN A 161 -25.10 -0.18 -29.29
CA ASN A 161 -24.65 1.21 -29.37
C ASN A 161 -23.18 1.30 -29.77
N PHE A 162 -22.34 0.38 -29.28
CA PHE A 162 -20.93 0.32 -29.65
C PHE A 162 -20.72 -0.06 -31.12
N VAL A 163 -21.47 -1.05 -31.62
CA VAL A 163 -21.44 -1.46 -33.03
C VAL A 163 -21.93 -0.33 -33.95
N LYS A 164 -22.96 0.42 -33.55
CA LYS A 164 -23.40 1.62 -34.31
C LYS A 164 -22.33 2.71 -34.33
N LYS A 165 -21.62 2.94 -33.21
CA LYS A 165 -20.55 3.95 -33.11
C LYS A 165 -19.34 3.58 -33.97
N LEU A 166 -19.00 2.30 -34.06
CA LEU A 166 -17.97 1.78 -34.98
C LEU A 166 -18.38 1.93 -36.45
N SER A 167 -19.62 1.56 -36.80
CA SER A 167 -20.13 1.68 -38.18
C SER A 167 -20.10 3.12 -38.68
N ASN A 168 -20.49 4.09 -37.84
CA ASN A 168 -20.45 5.52 -38.20
C ASN A 168 -19.01 6.01 -38.44
N LYS A 169 -18.05 5.55 -37.63
CA LYS A 169 -16.62 5.91 -37.78
C LYS A 169 -16.02 5.34 -39.08
N VAL A 170 -16.40 4.11 -39.44
CA VAL A 170 -15.96 3.46 -40.68
C VAL A 170 -16.55 4.14 -41.93
N ASN A 171 -17.83 4.53 -41.88
CA ASN A 171 -18.46 5.27 -42.97
C ASN A 171 -17.83 6.66 -43.18
N GLN A 172 -17.47 7.36 -42.10
CA GLN A 172 -16.75 8.63 -42.19
C GLN A 172 -15.37 8.46 -42.84
N PHE A 173 -14.65 7.39 -42.51
CA PHE A 173 -13.35 7.08 -43.10
C PHE A 173 -13.46 6.78 -44.61
N ASN A 174 -14.44 5.95 -45.01
CA ASN A 174 -14.64 5.59 -46.42
C ASN A 174 -15.16 6.75 -47.29
N SER A 175 -15.86 7.72 -46.69
CA SER A 175 -16.34 8.93 -47.40
C SER A 175 -15.20 9.89 -47.76
N GLY A 176 -14.14 9.93 -46.95
CA GLY A 176 -12.95 10.77 -47.21
C GLY A 176 -12.11 10.30 -48.39
N PHE A 177 -12.10 9.00 -48.70
CA PHE A 177 -11.30 8.44 -49.80
C PHE A 177 -11.98 8.53 -51.18
N ARG A 178 -13.28 8.84 -51.24
CA ARG A 178 -14.02 9.00 -52.52
C ARG A 178 -14.10 10.45 -53.02
N ALA A 179 -13.78 11.43 -52.18
CA ALA A 179 -13.80 12.85 -52.56
C ALA A 179 -12.48 13.38 -53.14
N ALA A 180 -11.43 12.53 -53.19
CA ALA A 180 -10.09 12.90 -53.66
C ALA A 180 -9.69 12.16 -54.95
N ARG A 181 -10.60 12.08 -55.93
CA ARG A 181 -10.32 11.65 -57.29
C ARG A 181 -10.97 12.56 -58.30
#